data_AF-F5XJY8-F1
#
_entry.id   AF-F5XJY8-F1
#
_cell.length_a   1.000
_cell.length_b   1.000
_cell.length_c   1.000
_cell.angle_alpha   90.00
_cell.angle_beta   90.00
_cell.angle_gamma   90.00
#
_symmetry.space_group_name_H-M   'P 1'
#
loop_
_entity.id
_entity.type
_entity.pdbx_description
1 polymer ?
#
loop_
_entity_poly.entity_id
_entity_poly.type
_entity_poly.pdbx_seq_one_letter_code
_entity_poly.pdbx_strand_id
1 'polypeptide(L)'
;MDARNTFETPTTARLARLEWFGFLALAAALTIMHWSAIDWPLFIGLFLIIDVIGYLPGMIAHRRSSDGSVAKIYYLLYNSMHCLFTWTVILTIATVLFGWQWAMLAVPLHLLGDRALFGNSLKPFGVPFEPQVHPDFADFTERYARRPTPWVPQPSDEDTNQAASVDPAGPADHAAPADQEQSLEGSRA
;
A
#
# COMPACT_ATOMS: atom_id res chain seq x y z
N MET A 1 -3.13 4.70 8.53
CA MET A 1 -3.77 3.48 8.05
C MET A 1 -3.32 2.36 8.97
N ASP A 2 -3.95 1.20 8.89
CA ASP A 2 -3.61 0.06 9.71
C ASP A 2 -3.53 -1.22 8.86
N ALA A 3 -3.10 -2.32 9.48
CA ALA A 3 -2.95 -3.63 8.84
C ALA A 3 -4.21 -4.13 8.10
N ARG A 4 -5.39 -3.65 8.47
CA ARG A 4 -6.70 -4.05 7.92
C ARG A 4 -7.24 -3.06 6.89
N ASN A 5 -6.69 -1.85 6.82
CA ASN A 5 -7.20 -0.73 6.02
C ASN A 5 -6.06 0.04 5.36
N THR A 6 -5.32 -0.60 4.46
CA THR A 6 -4.12 -0.02 3.83
C THR A 6 -4.44 0.91 2.65
N PHE A 7 -5.65 0.86 2.09
CA PHE A 7 -6.06 1.59 0.86
C PHE A 7 -4.99 1.61 -0.25
N GLU A 8 -4.26 0.50 -0.33
CA GLU A 8 -3.16 0.24 -1.24
C GLU A 8 -3.33 -1.18 -1.77
N THR A 9 -2.73 -1.48 -2.91
CA THR A 9 -2.66 -2.87 -3.38
C THR A 9 -1.78 -3.71 -2.43
N PRO A 10 -1.98 -5.04 -2.34
CA PRO A 10 -1.13 -5.89 -1.51
C PRO A 10 0.37 -5.78 -1.83
N THR A 11 0.72 -5.60 -3.11
CA THR A 11 2.11 -5.43 -3.54
C THR A 11 2.68 -4.09 -3.07
N THR A 12 1.95 -3.00 -3.28
CA THR A 12 2.37 -1.65 -2.84
C THR A 12 2.57 -1.62 -1.32
N ALA A 13 1.61 -2.17 -0.55
CA ALA A 13 1.70 -2.22 0.89
C ALA A 13 2.91 -3.04 1.39
N ARG A 14 3.25 -4.15 0.71
CA ARG A 14 4.44 -4.96 1.04
C ARG A 14 5.74 -4.22 0.72
N LEU A 15 5.80 -3.52 -0.41
CA LEU A 15 6.97 -2.72 -0.78
C LEU A 15 7.18 -1.56 0.21
N ALA A 16 6.12 -0.85 0.58
CA ALA A 16 6.19 0.18 1.61
C ALA A 16 6.71 -0.40 2.94
N ARG A 17 6.21 -1.57 3.36
CA ARG A 17 6.71 -2.26 4.56
C ARG A 17 8.18 -2.66 4.47
N LEU A 18 8.66 -3.02 3.28
CA LEU A 18 10.06 -3.36 3.08
C LEU A 18 10.98 -2.15 3.27
N GLU A 19 10.57 -0.96 2.82
CA GLU A 19 11.32 0.28 3.08
C GLU A 19 11.46 0.55 4.58
N TRP A 20 10.35 0.45 5.32
CA TRP A 20 10.36 0.59 6.78
C TRP A 20 11.23 -0.47 7.46
N PHE A 21 11.21 -1.70 6.96
CA PHE A 21 12.03 -2.78 7.48
C PHE A 21 13.52 -2.52 7.31
N GLY A 22 13.95 -1.93 6.18
CA GLY A 22 15.34 -1.55 5.95
C GLY A 22 15.84 -0.54 7.01
N PHE A 23 15.06 0.50 7.27
CA PHE A 23 15.40 1.47 8.32
C PHE A 23 15.34 0.87 9.73
N LEU A 24 14.37 -0.02 9.99
CA LEU A 24 14.27 -0.74 11.26
C LEU A 24 15.51 -1.60 11.52
N ALA A 25 15.97 -2.34 10.50
CA ALA A 25 17.16 -3.17 10.58
C ALA A 25 18.42 -2.33 10.87
N LEU A 26 18.53 -1.15 10.26
CA LEU A 26 19.61 -0.20 10.55
C LEU A 26 19.56 0.30 12.00
N ALA A 27 18.39 0.74 12.48
CA ALA A 27 18.22 1.20 13.86
C ALA A 27 18.51 0.09 14.88
N ALA A 28 18.07 -1.14 14.60
CA ALA A 28 18.37 -2.31 15.41
C ALA A 28 19.87 -2.63 15.41
N ALA A 29 20.55 -2.60 14.26
CA ALA A 29 21.98 -2.82 14.17
C ALA A 29 22.76 -1.80 15.00
N LEU A 30 22.43 -0.50 14.91
CA LEU A 30 23.04 0.55 15.73
C LEU A 30 22.79 0.32 17.23
N THR A 31 21.59 -0.13 17.60
CA THR A 31 21.25 -0.43 18.99
C THR A 31 22.09 -1.58 19.54
N ILE A 32 22.30 -2.64 18.74
CA ILE A 32 23.15 -3.78 19.10
C ILE A 32 24.63 -3.37 19.18
N MET A 33 25.12 -2.59 18.20
CA MET A 33 26.51 -2.11 18.17
C MET A 33 26.86 -1.22 19.36
N HIS A 34 25.88 -0.47 19.88
CA HIS A 34 26.05 0.46 20.99
C HIS A 34 25.37 -0.01 22.28
N TRP A 35 25.11 -1.31 22.42
CA TRP A 35 24.32 -1.91 23.50
C TRP A 35 24.75 -1.47 24.91
N SER A 36 26.06 -1.40 25.17
CA SER A 36 26.62 -1.00 26.46
C SER A 36 26.61 0.51 26.71
N ALA A 37 26.43 1.32 25.67
CA ALA A 37 26.36 2.78 25.76
C ALA A 37 24.92 3.30 25.86
N ILE A 38 23.93 2.41 25.86
CA ILE A 38 22.51 2.75 25.99
C ILE A 38 22.15 2.92 27.46
N ASP A 39 21.60 4.09 27.80
CA ASP A 39 20.81 4.27 29.01
C ASP A 39 19.48 3.52 28.84
N TRP A 40 19.42 2.29 29.35
CA TRP A 40 18.26 1.40 29.21
C TRP A 40 16.98 1.95 29.85
N PRO A 41 17.00 2.52 31.08
CA PRO A 41 15.85 3.21 31.62
C PRO A 41 15.29 4.29 30.68
N LEU A 42 16.14 5.16 30.14
CA LEU A 42 15.69 6.19 29.19
C LEU A 42 15.19 5.57 27.88
N PHE A 43 15.88 4.57 27.34
CA PHE A 43 15.48 3.87 26.13
C PHE A 43 14.09 3.25 26.28
N ILE A 44 13.85 2.50 27.35
CA ILE A 44 12.54 1.86 27.62
C ILE A 44 11.47 2.94 27.81
N GLY A 45 11.78 4.02 28.53
CA GLY A 45 10.87 5.15 28.70
C GLY A 45 10.46 5.78 27.37
N LEU A 46 11.43 6.07 26.50
CA LEU A 46 11.20 6.63 25.16
C LEU A 46 10.43 5.67 24.23
N PHE A 47 10.66 4.36 24.36
CA PHE A 47 9.91 3.36 23.62
C PHE A 47 8.43 3.35 24.07
N LEU A 48 8.20 3.24 25.38
CA LEU A 48 6.84 3.09 25.92
C LEU A 48 6.00 4.37 25.85
N ILE A 49 6.62 5.55 25.98
CA ILE A 49 5.87 6.82 26.04
C ILE A 49 5.04 7.07 24.78
N ILE A 50 5.49 6.56 23.63
CA ILE A 50 4.79 6.66 22.34
C ILE A 50 3.40 6.05 22.45
N ASP A 51 3.29 4.84 22.99
CA ASP A 51 2.01 4.13 23.12
C ASP A 51 1.22 4.59 24.34
N VAL A 52 1.91 4.86 25.45
CA VAL A 52 1.26 5.30 26.70
C VAL A 52 0.47 6.60 26.48
N ILE A 53 1.00 7.53 25.68
CA ILE A 53 0.30 8.78 25.32
C ILE A 53 -0.53 8.59 24.04
N GLY A 54 0.04 7.94 23.02
CA GLY A 54 -0.55 7.91 21.69
C GLY A 54 -1.70 6.92 21.52
N TYR A 55 -1.54 5.70 22.02
CA TYR A 55 -2.44 4.59 21.68
C TYR A 55 -3.34 4.19 22.84
N LEU A 56 -2.76 3.99 24.02
CA LEU A 56 -3.44 3.43 25.18
C LEU A 56 -4.71 4.20 25.59
N PRO A 57 -4.72 5.56 25.60
CA PRO A 57 -5.93 6.29 25.95
C PRO A 57 -7.08 6.04 24.97
N GLY A 58 -6.78 5.96 23.67
CA GLY A 58 -7.78 5.69 22.63
C GLY A 58 -8.30 4.25 22.68
N MET A 59 -7.42 3.28 22.93
CA MET A 59 -7.81 1.87 23.10
C MET A 59 -8.73 1.70 24.32
N ILE A 60 -8.41 2.35 25.44
CA ILE A 60 -9.25 2.33 26.63
C ILE A 60 -10.61 2.97 26.35
N ALA A 61 -10.62 4.13 25.65
CA ALA A 61 -11.87 4.79 25.27
C ALA A 61 -12.73 3.91 24.35
N HIS A 62 -12.12 3.24 23.35
CA HIS A 62 -12.81 2.30 22.46
C HIS A 62 -13.44 1.16 23.23
N ARG A 63 -12.69 0.51 24.14
CA ARG A 63 -13.19 -0.62 24.95
C ARG A 63 -14.32 -0.23 25.88
N ARG A 64 -14.40 1.03 26.30
CA ARG A 64 -15.48 1.55 27.16
C ARG A 64 -16.68 2.03 26.36
N SER A 65 -16.54 2.19 25.05
CA SER A 65 -17.61 2.65 24.18
C SER A 65 -18.56 1.50 23.81
N SER A 66 -19.86 1.73 23.89
CA SER A 66 -20.87 0.73 23.53
C SER A 66 -20.99 0.51 22.02
N ASP A 67 -20.61 1.50 21.22
CA ASP A 67 -20.68 1.48 19.76
C ASP A 67 -19.29 1.51 19.09
N GLY A 68 -18.21 1.45 19.90
CA GLY A 68 -16.83 1.54 19.42
C GLY A 68 -16.41 2.94 18.96
N SER A 69 -17.25 3.96 19.13
CA SER A 69 -16.90 5.33 18.78
C SER A 69 -15.86 5.91 19.75
N VAL A 70 -14.92 6.67 19.19
CA VAL A 70 -13.80 7.27 19.93
C VAL A 70 -13.67 8.73 19.53
N ALA A 71 -13.51 9.62 20.51
CA ALA A 71 -13.37 11.05 20.25
C ALA A 71 -12.11 11.37 19.41
N LYS A 72 -12.21 12.43 18.57
CA LYS A 72 -11.13 12.87 17.67
C LYS A 72 -9.79 13.12 18.38
N ILE A 73 -9.82 13.52 19.65
CA ILE A 73 -8.61 13.77 20.43
C ILE A 73 -7.69 12.55 20.51
N TYR A 74 -8.24 11.34 20.58
CA TYR A 74 -7.44 10.12 20.65
C TYR A 74 -6.72 9.81 19.33
N TYR A 75 -7.32 10.19 18.19
CA TYR A 75 -6.65 10.13 16.89
C TYR A 75 -5.53 11.16 16.80
N LEU A 76 -5.73 12.36 17.35
CA LEU A 76 -4.69 13.39 17.39
C LEU A 76 -3.51 12.96 18.27
N LEU A 77 -3.78 12.40 19.45
CA LEU A 77 -2.75 11.85 20.34
C LEU A 77 -1.96 10.74 19.63
N TYR A 78 -2.67 9.77 19.04
CA TYR A 78 -2.05 8.69 18.28
C TYR A 78 -1.15 9.23 17.17
N ASN A 79 -1.71 10.08 16.30
CA ASN A 79 -1.00 10.63 15.15
C ASN A 79 0.19 11.49 15.56
N SER A 80 0.07 12.29 16.62
CA SER A 80 1.16 13.14 17.09
C SER A 80 2.32 12.30 17.60
N MET A 81 2.03 11.28 18.42
CA MET A 81 3.05 10.38 18.98
C MET A 81 3.61 9.38 17.96
N HIS A 82 2.85 9.01 16.93
CA HIS A 82 3.28 8.10 15.86
C HIS A 82 3.79 8.83 14.60
N CYS A 83 3.92 10.15 14.65
CA CYS A 83 4.47 10.95 13.55
C CYS A 83 5.99 11.00 13.64
N LEU A 84 6.65 10.54 12.58
CA LEU A 84 8.11 10.61 12.44
C LEU A 84 8.60 12.06 12.55
N PHE A 85 7.91 13.01 11.91
CA PHE A 85 8.31 14.42 11.93
C PHE A 85 8.27 15.01 13.35
N THR A 86 7.22 14.74 14.13
CA THR A 86 7.13 15.19 15.53
C THR A 86 8.35 14.73 16.32
N TRP A 87 8.71 13.45 16.18
CA TRP A 87 9.85 12.89 16.88
C TRP A 87 11.20 13.35 16.34
N THR A 88 11.34 13.58 15.04
CA THR A 88 12.54 14.20 14.47
C THR A 88 12.78 15.57 15.10
N VAL A 89 11.73 16.40 15.25
CA VAL A 89 11.84 17.71 15.90
C VAL A 89 12.23 17.55 17.38
N ILE A 90 11.54 16.69 18.12
CA ILE A 90 11.81 16.46 19.56
C ILE A 90 13.24 15.96 19.78
N LEU A 91 13.68 14.94 19.02
CA LEU A 91 15.02 14.37 19.15
C LEU A 91 16.11 15.34 18.72
N THR A 92 15.85 16.16 17.69
CA THR A 92 16.80 17.22 17.27
C THR A 92 16.98 18.24 18.38
N ILE A 93 15.89 18.74 18.95
CA ILE A 93 15.94 19.69 20.08
C ILE A 93 16.67 19.05 21.28
N ALA A 94 16.32 17.81 21.65
CA ALA A 94 16.97 17.10 22.75
C ALA A 94 18.47 16.90 22.50
N THR A 95 18.86 16.57 21.25
CA THR A 95 20.26 16.40 20.87
C THR A 95 21.04 17.71 20.98
N VAL A 96 20.43 18.83 20.58
CA VAL A 96 21.07 20.16 20.70
C VAL A 96 21.25 20.56 22.18
N LEU A 97 20.28 20.26 23.03
CA LEU A 97 20.30 20.67 24.44
C LEU A 97 21.13 19.76 25.34
N PHE A 98 21.13 18.45 25.07
CA PHE A 98 21.68 17.43 25.97
C PHE A 98 22.73 16.54 25.31
N GLY A 99 23.05 16.76 24.04
CA GLY A 99 23.89 15.88 23.25
C GLY A 99 23.16 14.64 22.77
N TRP A 100 23.80 13.91 21.86
CA TRP A 100 23.29 12.63 21.37
C TRP A 100 23.36 11.56 22.45
N GLN A 101 22.26 10.82 22.62
CA GLN A 101 22.21 9.66 23.50
C GLN A 101 21.72 8.45 22.71
N TRP A 102 22.42 7.32 22.81
CA TRP A 102 22.04 6.09 22.10
C TRP A 102 20.64 5.58 22.50
N ALA A 103 20.16 5.95 23.69
CA ALA A 103 18.79 5.71 24.13
C ALA A 103 17.72 6.29 23.16
N MET A 104 18.05 7.35 22.42
CA MET A 104 17.14 7.96 21.44
C MET A 104 16.80 7.02 20.27
N LEU A 105 17.56 5.94 20.04
CA LEU A 105 17.24 4.90 19.06
C LEU A 105 15.94 4.13 19.40
N ALA A 106 15.45 4.22 20.64
CA ALA A 106 14.16 3.67 21.03
C ALA A 106 13.01 4.18 20.14
N VAL A 107 13.05 5.47 19.80
CA VAL A 107 12.00 6.14 19.02
C VAL A 107 11.92 5.62 17.59
N PRO A 108 12.99 5.63 16.77
CA PRO A 108 12.93 5.02 15.45
C PRO A 108 12.67 3.51 15.53
N LEU A 109 13.18 2.78 16.52
CA LEU A 109 12.84 1.36 16.69
C LEU A 109 11.33 1.13 16.87
N HIS A 110 10.66 1.93 17.71
CA HIS A 110 9.22 1.84 17.91
C HIS A 110 8.45 2.21 16.63
N LEU A 111 8.70 3.41 16.09
CA LEU A 111 7.94 3.96 14.96
C LEU A 111 8.14 3.17 13.66
N LEU A 112 9.35 2.69 13.40
CA LEU A 112 9.66 1.86 12.25
C LEU A 112 9.20 0.42 12.47
N GLY A 113 9.27 -0.08 13.72
CA GLY A 113 8.73 -1.38 14.10
C GLY A 113 7.24 -1.47 13.79
N ASP A 114 6.49 -0.44 14.17
CA ASP A 114 5.05 -0.34 13.90
C ASP A 114 4.71 -0.42 12.41
N ARG A 115 5.48 0.28 11.58
CA ARG A 115 5.27 0.34 10.14
C ARG A 115 5.73 -0.93 9.44
N ALA A 116 6.91 -1.44 9.79
CA ALA A 116 7.52 -2.60 9.14
C ALA A 116 6.81 -3.91 9.53
N LEU A 117 6.55 -4.11 10.82
CA LEU A 117 6.05 -5.37 11.37
C LEU A 117 4.53 -5.43 11.43
N PHE A 118 3.87 -4.33 11.78
CA PHE A 118 2.41 -4.29 11.91
C PHE A 118 1.71 -3.58 10.75
N GLY A 119 2.42 -2.77 9.96
CA GLY A 119 1.79 -1.98 8.89
C GLY A 119 0.96 -0.81 9.43
N ASN A 120 1.18 -0.44 10.70
CA ASN A 120 0.51 0.70 11.32
C ASN A 120 1.16 2.00 10.87
N SER A 121 0.33 2.99 10.55
CA SER A 121 0.73 4.34 10.17
C SER A 121 -0.28 5.33 10.73
N LEU A 122 -0.14 6.62 10.40
CA LEU A 122 -1.03 7.69 10.88
C LEU A 122 -2.49 7.34 10.65
N LYS A 123 -3.26 7.33 11.72
CA LYS A 123 -4.67 6.94 11.79
C LYS A 123 -5.57 7.98 11.13
N PRO A 124 -6.24 7.67 10.01
CA PRO A 124 -7.22 8.57 9.40
C PRO A 124 -8.44 8.68 10.31
N PHE A 125 -9.06 9.86 10.38
CA PHE A 125 -10.25 10.09 11.22
C PHE A 125 -11.51 9.36 10.73
N GLY A 126 -11.55 8.96 9.46
CA GLY A 126 -12.67 8.23 8.87
C GLY A 126 -12.61 6.72 9.06
N VAL A 127 -11.50 6.18 9.59
CA VAL A 127 -11.34 4.74 9.86
C VAL A 127 -11.47 4.51 11.35
N PRO A 128 -12.09 3.41 11.81
CA PRO A 128 -12.16 3.09 13.24
C PRO A 128 -10.82 3.22 13.96
N PHE A 129 -10.85 3.77 15.19
CA PHE A 129 -9.86 3.43 16.22
C PHE A 129 -9.92 1.91 16.38
N GLU A 130 -8.91 1.16 16.80
CA GLU A 130 -8.91 -0.31 16.62
C GLU A 130 -9.04 -0.84 15.15
N PRO A 131 -8.18 -1.77 14.73
CA PRO A 131 -8.22 -2.29 13.37
C PRO A 131 -9.48 -3.14 13.08
N GLN A 132 -10.41 -2.58 12.32
CA GLN A 132 -11.57 -3.27 11.76
C GLN A 132 -11.66 -2.96 10.27
N VAL A 133 -12.00 -3.94 9.44
CA VAL A 133 -12.08 -3.73 7.98
C VAL A 133 -13.16 -2.69 7.68
N HIS A 134 -12.75 -1.58 7.06
CA HIS A 134 -13.62 -0.51 6.63
C HIS A 134 -14.39 -0.93 5.38
N PRO A 135 -15.72 -0.68 5.29
CA PRO A 135 -16.52 -1.06 4.12
C PRO A 135 -15.94 -0.55 2.80
N ASP A 136 -15.50 0.72 2.76
CA ASP A 136 -14.89 1.30 1.56
C ASP A 136 -13.57 0.63 1.16
N PHE A 137 -12.81 0.08 2.11
CA PHE A 137 -11.59 -0.66 1.80
C PHE A 137 -11.91 -2.03 1.19
N ALA A 138 -12.99 -2.67 1.66
CA ALA A 138 -13.49 -3.91 1.08
C ALA A 138 -13.97 -3.70 -0.36
N ASP A 139 -14.79 -2.66 -0.61
CA ASP A 139 -15.23 -2.29 -1.96
C ASP A 139 -14.05 -1.96 -2.88
N PHE A 140 -13.10 -1.14 -2.39
CA PHE A 140 -11.88 -0.82 -3.12
C PHE A 140 -11.14 -2.09 -3.56
N THR A 141 -10.93 -3.04 -2.64
CA THR A 141 -10.21 -4.28 -2.91
C THR A 141 -10.92 -5.13 -3.96
N GLU A 142 -12.24 -5.28 -3.84
CA GLU A 142 -13.05 -6.07 -4.77
C GLU A 142 -13.08 -5.44 -6.17
N ARG A 143 -13.23 -4.12 -6.26
CA ARG A 143 -13.24 -3.38 -7.52
C ARG A 143 -11.87 -3.38 -8.20
N TYR A 144 -10.80 -3.23 -7.42
CA TYR A 144 -9.44 -3.27 -7.95
C TYR A 144 -9.11 -4.66 -8.52
N ALA A 145 -9.49 -5.74 -7.82
CA ALA A 145 -9.26 -7.11 -8.26
C ALA A 145 -10.01 -7.48 -9.55
N ARG A 146 -11.19 -6.88 -9.78
CA ARG A 146 -11.99 -7.09 -11.00
C ARG A 146 -11.51 -6.27 -12.19
N ARG A 147 -10.60 -5.31 -12.01
CA ARG A 147 -10.18 -4.42 -13.09
C ARG A 147 -9.26 -5.18 -14.06
N PRO A 148 -9.51 -5.13 -15.37
CA PRO A 148 -8.56 -5.65 -16.36
C PRO A 148 -7.20 -4.97 -16.17
N THR A 149 -6.11 -5.70 -16.36
CA THR A 149 -4.75 -5.16 -16.25
C THR A 149 -4.61 -3.98 -17.22
N PRO A 150 -4.35 -2.75 -16.72
CA PRO A 150 -4.33 -1.55 -17.56
C PRO A 150 -3.19 -1.51 -18.57
N TRP A 151 -2.26 -2.48 -18.51
CA TRP A 151 -1.17 -2.63 -19.44
C TRP A 151 -1.52 -3.48 -20.68
N VAL A 152 -2.69 -4.12 -20.70
CA VAL A 152 -3.28 -4.58 -21.95
C VAL A 152 -4.03 -3.38 -22.52
N PRO A 153 -3.66 -2.83 -23.69
CA PRO A 153 -4.46 -1.82 -24.36
C PRO A 153 -5.90 -2.33 -24.40
N GLN A 154 -6.82 -1.60 -23.76
CA GLN A 154 -8.23 -1.83 -24.02
C GLN A 154 -8.41 -1.54 -25.52
N PRO A 155 -8.99 -2.47 -26.30
CA PRO A 155 -9.44 -2.13 -27.65
C PRO A 155 -10.26 -0.85 -27.51
N SER A 156 -9.94 0.15 -28.30
CA SER A 156 -10.76 1.35 -28.32
C SER A 156 -12.20 0.96 -28.68
N ASP A 157 -13.19 1.76 -28.28
CA ASP A 157 -14.57 1.55 -28.74
C ASP A 157 -14.65 1.56 -30.28
N GLU A 158 -13.67 2.19 -30.95
CA GLU A 158 -13.46 2.14 -32.41
C GLU A 158 -13.01 0.75 -32.90
N ASP A 159 -12.10 0.07 -32.20
CA ASP A 159 -11.64 -1.29 -32.55
C ASP A 159 -12.77 -2.32 -32.39
N THR A 160 -13.64 -2.13 -31.41
CA THR A 160 -14.78 -3.02 -31.14
C THR A 160 -15.88 -2.85 -32.19
N ASN A 161 -16.12 -1.61 -32.65
CA ASN A 161 -17.03 -1.32 -33.76
C ASN A 161 -16.48 -1.75 -35.13
N GLN A 162 -15.16 -1.67 -35.36
CA GLN A 162 -14.56 -2.20 -36.59
C GLN A 162 -14.62 -3.72 -36.65
N ALA A 163 -14.35 -4.42 -35.56
CA ALA A 163 -14.46 -5.88 -35.51
C ALA A 163 -15.90 -6.38 -35.72
N ALA A 164 -16.91 -5.62 -35.30
CA ALA A 164 -18.33 -5.93 -35.52
C ALA A 164 -18.82 -5.60 -36.95
N SER A 165 -18.07 -4.80 -37.71
CA SER A 165 -18.41 -4.39 -39.09
C SER A 165 -17.83 -5.30 -40.18
N VAL A 166 -17.01 -6.30 -39.80
CA VAL A 166 -16.51 -7.32 -40.74
C VAL A 166 -17.55 -8.43 -40.84
N ASP A 167 -18.45 -8.28 -41.80
CA ASP A 167 -19.50 -9.21 -42.16
C ASP A 167 -18.91 -10.58 -42.59
N PRO A 168 -19.24 -11.72 -41.94
CA PRO A 168 -18.75 -13.03 -42.34
C PRO A 168 -19.76 -13.76 -43.24
N ALA A 169 -20.12 -13.19 -44.39
CA ALA A 169 -20.76 -13.85 -45.55
C ALA A 169 -21.15 -12.76 -46.57
N GLY A 170 -20.80 -12.78 -47.85
CA GLY A 170 -20.81 -13.89 -48.79
C GLY A 170 -20.77 -13.32 -50.24
N PRO A 171 -21.06 -14.14 -51.26
CA PRO A 171 -20.26 -14.28 -52.49
C PRO A 171 -20.68 -13.39 -53.67
N ALA A 172 -19.76 -13.13 -54.60
CA ALA A 172 -20.06 -12.74 -55.99
C ALA A 172 -18.93 -13.29 -56.89
N ASP A 173 -19.12 -14.42 -57.57
CA ASP A 173 -19.67 -14.50 -58.93
C ASP A 173 -19.06 -13.47 -59.90
N HIS A 174 -18.00 -13.89 -60.59
CA HIS A 174 -17.65 -13.35 -61.90
C HIS A 174 -17.64 -14.47 -62.92
N ALA A 175 -18.74 -14.53 -63.66
CA ALA A 175 -18.91 -15.28 -64.88
C ALA A 175 -17.87 -14.88 -65.94
N ALA A 176 -17.47 -15.87 -66.73
CA ALA A 176 -16.58 -15.80 -67.87
C ALA A 176 -17.09 -14.91 -69.02
N PRO A 177 -16.21 -14.59 -69.98
CA PRO A 177 -16.60 -14.59 -71.37
C PRO A 177 -15.84 -15.68 -72.16
N ALA A 178 -16.60 -16.36 -73.02
CA ALA A 178 -16.10 -17.16 -74.12
C ALA A 178 -15.46 -16.26 -75.19
N ASP A 179 -14.33 -16.67 -75.77
CA ASP A 179 -14.31 -17.13 -77.17
C ASP A 179 -12.92 -17.59 -77.63
N GLN A 180 -12.96 -18.74 -78.31
CA GLN A 180 -12.14 -19.24 -79.42
C GLN A 180 -10.62 -18.94 -79.50
N GLU A 181 -9.82 -20.02 -79.47
CA GLU A 181 -8.99 -20.37 -80.63
C GLU A 181 -8.74 -21.88 -80.74
N GLN A 182 -8.92 -22.38 -81.95
CA GLN A 182 -8.68 -23.76 -82.40
C GLN A 182 -7.18 -24.00 -82.63
N SER A 183 -6.73 -25.26 -82.47
CA SER A 183 -5.74 -25.97 -83.34
C SER A 183 -5.14 -27.14 -82.54
N LEU A 184 -5.50 -28.40 -82.85
CA LEU A 184 -4.64 -29.43 -83.49
C LEU A 184 -3.44 -29.83 -82.61
N GLU A 185 -3.21 -31.07 -82.16
CA GLU A 185 -3.04 -32.34 -82.87
C GLU A 185 -2.80 -33.45 -81.80
N GLY A 186 -3.28 -34.69 -82.00
CA GLY A 186 -2.38 -35.84 -82.25
C GLY A 186 -1.90 -36.56 -80.98
N SER A 187 -2.55 -37.64 -80.52
CA SER A 187 -2.25 -39.06 -80.87
C SER A 187 -0.95 -39.64 -80.26
N ARG A 188 -1.11 -40.82 -79.62
CA ARG A 188 -0.12 -41.81 -79.12
C ARG A 188 0.47 -41.51 -77.73
N ALA A 189 0.60 -42.47 -76.82
CA ALA A 189 0.36 -43.91 -76.76
C ALA A 189 0.14 -44.31 -75.29
#